data_AF-A0A5K0W267-F1
#
_entry.id   AF-A0A5K0W267-F1
#
_cell.length_a   1.000
_cell.length_b   1.000
_cell.length_c   1.000
_cell.angle_alpha   90.00
_cell.angle_beta   90.00
_cell.angle_gamma   90.00
#
_symmetry.space_group_name_H-M   'P 1'
#
loop_
_entity.id
_entity.type
_entity.pdbx_description
1 polymer ?
#
loop_
_entity_poly.entity_id
_entity_poly.type
_entity_poly.pdbx_seq_one_letter_code
_entity_poly.pdbx_strand_id
1 'polypeptide(L)'
;SELERGDVQPALHCHMNEKGVEEEAAREHINSLLNQAWKKLNKECAVATDVPRALIDASVNLARATHFFYKDGDGFGVSDGKTKEHIASLLVHPIPI
;
A
#
# COMPACT_ATOMS: atom_id res chain seq x y z
N SER A 1 10.05 7.65 -9.40
CA SER A 1 8.77 6.92 -9.29
C SER A 1 8.69 5.84 -10.38
N GLU A 2 7.77 4.87 -10.31
CA GLU A 2 7.54 3.88 -11.40
C GLU A 2 7.44 4.58 -12.78
N LEU A 3 6.73 5.71 -12.82
CA LEU A 3 6.62 6.57 -14.00
C LEU A 3 7.97 7.10 -14.52
N GLU A 4 8.89 7.52 -13.65
CA GLU A 4 10.25 7.98 -14.03
C GLU A 4 11.15 6.84 -14.52
N ARG A 5 10.85 5.60 -14.11
CA ARG A 5 11.55 4.38 -14.57
C ARG A 5 10.97 3.80 -15.86
N GLY A 6 9.87 4.37 -16.37
CA GLY A 6 9.11 3.84 -17.50
C GLY A 6 8.22 2.64 -17.13
N ASP A 7 8.11 2.31 -15.85
CA ASP A 7 7.19 1.30 -15.34
C ASP A 7 5.80 1.95 -15.23
N VAL A 8 4.86 1.49 -16.05
CA VAL A 8 3.48 2.00 -16.05
C VAL A 8 2.81 1.54 -14.76
N GLN A 9 2.20 2.45 -13.98
CA GLN A 9 1.24 2.08 -12.93
C GLN A 9 0.00 1.47 -13.61
N PRO A 10 -0.13 0.13 -13.68
CA PRO A 10 -1.03 -0.46 -14.67
C PRO A 10 -2.49 -0.12 -14.38
N ALA A 11 -2.88 -0.12 -13.10
CA ALA A 11 -4.24 0.20 -12.70
C ALA A 11 -4.60 1.68 -12.94
N LEU A 12 -3.68 2.62 -12.66
CA LEU A 12 -3.91 4.05 -12.87
C LEU A 12 -4.07 4.36 -14.35
N HIS A 13 -3.14 3.87 -15.17
CA HIS A 13 -3.16 4.11 -16.61
C HIS A 13 -4.34 3.42 -17.30
N CYS A 14 -4.66 2.18 -16.92
CA CYS A 14 -5.86 1.51 -17.43
C CYS A 14 -7.13 2.31 -17.09
N HIS A 15 -7.28 2.81 -15.86
CA HIS A 15 -8.45 3.59 -15.48
C HIS A 15 -8.55 4.92 -16.26
N MET A 16 -7.43 5.63 -16.43
CA MET A 16 -7.37 6.83 -17.26
C MET A 16 -7.78 6.54 -18.71
N ASN A 17 -7.26 5.47 -19.31
CA ASN A 17 -7.57 5.09 -20.69
C ASN A 17 -9.03 4.62 -20.86
N GLU A 18 -9.54 3.82 -19.93
CA GLU A 18 -10.89 3.27 -19.97
C GLU A 18 -11.97 4.31 -19.74
N LYS A 19 -11.69 5.32 -18.90
CA LYS A 19 -12.67 6.34 -18.50
C LYS A 19 -12.43 7.70 -19.13
N GLY A 20 -11.29 7.90 -19.80
CA GLY A 20 -10.89 9.18 -20.39
C GLY A 20 -10.72 10.27 -19.33
N VAL A 21 -10.28 9.91 -18.13
CA VAL A 21 -10.15 10.83 -16.98
C VAL A 21 -8.70 11.27 -16.77
N GLU A 22 -8.56 12.46 -16.18
CA GLU A 22 -7.29 12.98 -15.70
C GLU A 22 -6.68 12.08 -14.61
N GLU A 23 -5.35 12.14 -14.46
CA GLU A 23 -4.61 11.30 -13.51
C GLU A 23 -5.11 11.46 -12.07
N GLU A 24 -5.40 12.69 -11.65
CA GLU A 24 -5.86 12.97 -10.29
C GLU A 24 -7.20 12.29 -10.01
N ALA A 25 -8.15 12.36 -10.94
CA ALA A 25 -9.44 11.69 -10.81
C ALA A 25 -9.30 10.16 -10.78
N ALA A 26 -8.38 9.61 -11.58
CA ALA A 26 -8.07 8.18 -11.56
C ALA A 26 -7.44 7.75 -10.22
N ARG A 27 -6.54 8.57 -9.68
CA ARG A 27 -5.87 8.36 -8.40
C ARG A 27 -6.87 8.41 -7.23
N GLU A 28 -7.76 9.39 -7.21
CA GLU A 28 -8.85 9.48 -6.24
C GLU A 28 -9.76 8.25 -6.28
N HIS A 29 -10.11 7.78 -7.48
CA HIS A 29 -10.93 6.59 -7.64
C HIS A 29 -10.25 5.33 -7.07
N ILE A 30 -8.98 5.12 -7.39
CA ILE A 30 -8.20 3.99 -6.86
C ILE A 30 -8.08 4.07 -5.33
N ASN A 31 -7.83 5.26 -4.78
CA ASN A 31 -7.79 5.47 -3.33
C ASN A 31 -9.13 5.17 -2.66
N SER A 32 -10.25 5.50 -3.31
CA SER A 32 -11.59 5.13 -2.83
C SER A 32 -11.77 3.61 -2.80
N LEU A 33 -11.35 2.89 -3.85
CA LEU A 33 -11.39 1.43 -3.89
C LEU A 33 -10.52 0.80 -2.81
N LEU A 34 -9.30 1.32 -2.58
CA LEU A 34 -8.42 0.88 -1.50
C LEU A 34 -9.07 1.07 -0.12
N ASN A 35 -9.71 2.22 0.12
CA ASN A 35 -10.43 2.49 1.36
C ASN A 35 -11.60 1.54 1.58
N GLN A 36 -12.35 1.20 0.52
CA GLN A 36 -13.42 0.20 0.60
C GLN A 36 -12.86 -1.19 0.90
N ALA A 37 -11.75 -1.58 0.26
CA ALA A 37 -11.08 -2.85 0.52
C ALA A 37 -10.59 -2.95 1.97
N TRP A 38 -10.02 -1.89 2.53
CA TRP A 38 -9.63 -1.82 3.94
C TRP A 38 -10.81 -1.99 4.90
N LYS A 39 -11.93 -1.31 4.64
CA LYS A 39 -13.16 -1.47 5.43
C LYS A 39 -13.67 -2.91 5.41
N LYS A 40 -13.64 -3.54 4.24
CA LYS A 40 -14.02 -4.95 4.09
C LYS A 40 -13.07 -5.86 4.86
N LEU A 41 -11.75 -5.72 4.67
CA LEU A 41 -10.74 -6.51 5.37
C LEU A 41 -10.93 -6.42 6.89
N ASN A 42 -11.08 -5.21 7.43
CA ASN A 42 -11.28 -5.01 8.86
C ASN A 42 -12.55 -5.70 9.38
N LYS A 43 -13.64 -5.63 8.61
CA LYS A 43 -14.90 -6.30 8.97
C LYS A 43 -14.73 -7.81 8.97
N GLU A 44 -14.19 -8.40 7.91
CA GLU A 44 -13.97 -9.85 7.80
C GLU A 44 -13.05 -10.35 8.92
N CYS A 45 -11.96 -9.63 9.21
CA CYS A 45 -11.05 -9.98 10.30
C CYS A 45 -11.70 -9.93 11.69
N ALA A 46 -12.67 -9.03 11.89
CA ALA A 46 -13.36 -8.90 13.16
C ALA A 46 -14.36 -10.04 13.43
N VAL A 47 -14.93 -10.63 12.37
CA VAL A 47 -15.96 -11.68 12.47
C VAL A 47 -15.42 -13.09 12.19
N ALA A 48 -14.19 -13.22 11.70
CA ALA A 48 -13.60 -14.51 11.36
C ALA A 48 -13.40 -15.40 12.59
N THR A 49 -14.10 -16.54 12.61
CA THR A 49 -13.97 -17.60 13.62
C THR A 49 -13.26 -18.84 13.10
N ASP A 50 -13.32 -19.07 11.79
CA ASP A 50 -12.91 -20.34 11.17
C ASP A 50 -11.46 -20.31 10.65
N VAL A 51 -10.77 -19.17 10.86
CA VAL A 51 -9.41 -18.95 10.39
C VAL A 51 -8.50 -18.71 11.60
N PRO A 52 -7.32 -19.35 11.68
CA PRO A 52 -6.37 -19.11 12.77
C PRO A 52 -6.02 -17.62 12.88
N ARG A 53 -6.04 -17.10 14.11
CA ARG A 53 -5.76 -15.68 14.36
C ARG A 53 -4.42 -15.22 13.80
N ALA A 54 -3.39 -16.06 13.90
CA ALA A 54 -2.07 -15.78 13.34
C ALA A 54 -2.10 -15.55 11.82
N LEU A 55 -2.94 -16.27 11.08
CA LEU A 55 -3.09 -16.09 9.63
C LEU A 55 -3.81 -14.79 9.29
N ILE A 56 -4.83 -14.42 10.09
CA ILE A 56 -5.51 -13.13 9.99
C ILE A 56 -4.51 -12.00 10.22
N ASP A 57 -3.76 -12.06 11.32
CA ASP A 57 -2.79 -11.03 11.68
C ASP A 57 -1.67 -10.91 10.63
N ALA A 58 -1.17 -12.04 10.10
CA ALA A 58 -0.20 -12.04 9.02
C ALA A 58 -0.74 -11.38 7.74
N SER A 59 -1.99 -11.66 7.37
CA SER A 59 -2.64 -11.07 6.19
C SER A 59 -2.83 -9.56 6.35
N VAL A 60 -3.29 -9.11 7.52
CA VAL A 60 -3.45 -7.69 7.84
C VAL A 60 -2.10 -6.98 7.85
N ASN A 61 -1.07 -7.58 8.44
CA ASN A 61 0.27 -7.01 8.48
C ASN A 61 0.91 -6.93 7.09
N LEU A 62 0.66 -7.92 6.21
CA LEU A 62 1.09 -7.84 4.82
C LEU A 62 0.43 -6.67 4.11
N ALA A 63 -0.90 -6.50 4.23
CA ALA A 63 -1.59 -5.36 3.65
C ALA A 63 -1.06 -4.02 4.17
N ARG A 64 -0.75 -3.92 5.47
CA ARG A 64 -0.15 -2.73 6.09
C ARG A 64 1.26 -2.47 5.56
N ALA A 65 2.08 -3.50 5.42
CA ALA A 65 3.42 -3.39 4.87
C ALA A 65 3.37 -2.89 3.43
N THR A 66 2.52 -3.49 2.58
CA THR A 66 2.31 -3.02 1.20
C THR A 66 1.88 -1.55 1.19
N HIS A 67 0.90 -1.16 2.02
CA HIS A 67 0.48 0.23 2.07
C HIS A 67 1.61 1.16 2.53
N PHE A 68 2.41 0.76 3.52
CA PHE A 68 3.57 1.53 3.98
C PHE A 68 4.59 1.75 2.86
N PHE A 69 4.91 0.72 2.08
CA PHE A 69 5.86 0.81 0.98
C PHE A 69 5.34 1.66 -0.19
N TYR A 70 4.04 1.59 -0.48
CA TYR A 70 3.50 2.12 -1.74
C TYR A 70 2.64 3.39 -1.62
N LYS A 71 2.34 3.88 -0.41
CA LYS A 71 1.44 5.03 -0.22
C LYS A 71 1.88 6.33 -0.89
N ASP A 72 3.20 6.54 -1.02
CA ASP A 72 3.77 7.76 -1.60
C ASP A 72 4.50 7.49 -2.95
N GLY A 73 4.26 6.33 -3.56
CA GLY A 73 4.99 5.85 -4.74
C GLY A 73 5.77 4.56 -4.46
N ASP A 74 6.72 4.17 -5.32
CA ASP A 74 7.48 2.92 -5.17
C ASP A 74 8.57 3.02 -4.10
N GLY A 75 8.19 2.91 -2.84
CA GLY A 75 9.14 2.94 -1.70
C GLY A 75 9.86 1.61 -1.45
N PHE A 76 9.56 0.55 -2.20
CA PHE A 76 10.24 -0.75 -2.08
C PHE A 76 11.33 -0.92 -3.14
N GLY A 77 11.00 -0.63 -4.40
CA GLY A 77 11.93 -0.73 -5.52
C GLY A 77 12.87 0.45 -5.65
N VAL A 78 12.54 1.60 -5.05
CA VAL A 78 13.41 2.77 -5.02
C VAL A 78 14.18 2.80 -3.69
N SER A 79 15.51 2.81 -3.78
CA SER A 79 16.42 2.69 -2.63
C SER A 79 16.70 4.01 -1.89
N ASP A 80 15.90 5.05 -2.11
CA ASP A 80 16.06 6.38 -1.53
C ASP A 80 14.81 6.87 -0.78
N GLY A 81 14.99 7.90 0.03
CA GLY A 81 13.89 8.61 0.70
C GLY A 81 13.38 8.00 2.01
N LYS A 82 12.15 8.41 2.38
CA LYS A 82 11.54 8.23 3.71
C LYS A 82 11.40 6.77 4.15
N THR A 83 11.19 5.85 3.22
CA THR A 83 11.03 4.43 3.54
C THR A 83 12.31 3.84 4.14
N LYS A 84 13.47 4.21 3.59
CA LYS A 84 14.77 3.79 4.11
C LYS A 84 15.03 4.36 5.50
N GLU A 85 14.69 5.63 5.74
CA GLU A 85 14.82 6.28 7.05
C GLU A 85 13.96 5.60 8.10
N HIS A 86 12.71 5.28 7.77
CA HIS A 86 11.82 4.53 8.65
C HIS A 86 12.36 3.12 8.96
N ILE A 87 12.87 2.39 7.96
CA ILE A 87 13.48 1.06 8.18
C ILE A 87 14.69 1.16 9.09
N ALA A 88 15.58 2.14 8.85
CA ALA A 88 16.76 2.34 9.68
C ALA A 88 16.36 2.64 11.13
N SER A 89 15.39 3.52 11.35
CA SER A 89 14.85 3.83 12.68
C SER A 89 14.23 2.60 13.38
N LEU A 90 13.49 1.76 12.64
CA LEU A 90 12.77 0.62 13.22
C LEU A 90 13.64 -0.62 13.47
N LEU A 91 14.64 -0.88 12.62
CA LEU A 91 15.37 -2.16 12.58
C LEU A 91 16.88 -2.03 12.80
N VAL A 92 17.46 -0.85 12.64
CA VAL A 92 18.92 -0.64 12.70
C VAL A 92 19.32 0.19 13.91
N HIS A 93 18.56 1.26 14.19
CA HIS A 93 18.89 2.21 15.25
C HIS A 93 18.16 1.86 16.54
N PRO A 94 18.88 1.53 17.62
CA PRO A 94 18.25 1.27 18.91
C PRO A 94 17.70 2.56 19.51
N ILE A 95 16.63 2.44 20.30
CA ILE A 95 16.13 3.54 21.11
C ILE A 95 17.13 3.78 22.26
N PRO A 96 17.67 5.01 22.41
CA PRO A 96 18.55 5.34 23.53
C PRO A 96 17.85 5.09 24.87
N ILE A 97 18.58 4.52 25.83
CA ILE A 97 18.10 4.23 27.18
C ILE A 97 18.44 5.41 28.10
#